data_AF-A0A4P6A433-F1
#
_entry.id   AF-A0A4P6A433-F1
#
_cell.length_a   1.000
_cell.length_b   1.000
_cell.length_c   1.000
_cell.angle_alpha   90.00
_cell.angle_beta   90.00
_cell.angle_gamma   90.00
#
_symmetry.space_group_name_H-M   'P 1'
#
loop_
_entity.id
_entity.type
_entity.pdbx_description
1 polymer ?
#
loop_
_entity_poly.entity_id
_entity_poly.type
_entity_poly.pdbx_seq_one_letter_code
_entity_poly.pdbx_strand_id
1 'polypeptide(L)'
;MNLKNTKSAYLAGQISKPEYIDGMYQLHQRLFEYADFLEGTDIGKIEITDGTVVMTSRTTEVKIYCDQYDKRLAPLEILNFDFYEKTDSDIAILFEL
;
A
#
# COMPACT_ATOMS: atom_id res chain seq x y z
N MET A 1 -18.28 1.63 3.51
CA MET A 1 -18.48 2.01 2.08
C MET A 1 -17.17 1.80 1.33
N ASN A 2 -17.22 1.59 0.01
CA ASN A 2 -16.04 1.52 -0.86
C ASN A 2 -16.25 2.44 -2.07
N LEU A 3 -15.21 2.68 -2.87
CA LEU A 3 -15.27 3.61 -4.01
C LEU A 3 -16.45 3.33 -4.95
N LYS A 4 -16.70 2.06 -5.28
CA LYS A 4 -17.79 1.66 -6.17
C LYS A 4 -19.16 1.97 -5.55
N ASN A 5 -19.39 1.52 -4.32
CA ASN A 5 -20.68 1.66 -3.65
C ASN A 5 -21.01 3.14 -3.39
N THR A 6 -20.02 3.94 -2.96
CA THR A 6 -20.21 5.38 -2.73
C THR A 6 -20.57 6.12 -4.03
N LYS A 7 -19.89 5.79 -5.13
CA LYS A 7 -20.19 6.36 -6.45
C LYS A 7 -21.57 5.94 -6.95
N SER A 8 -21.93 4.67 -6.81
CA SER A 8 -23.25 4.16 -7.20
C SER A 8 -24.38 4.83 -6.43
N ALA A 9 -24.23 5.04 -5.11
CA ALA A 9 -25.25 5.72 -4.29
C ALA A 9 -25.50 7.16 -4.75
N TYR A 10 -24.44 7.90 -5.07
CA TYR A 10 -24.57 9.26 -5.60
C TYR A 10 -25.23 9.29 -6.98
N LEU A 11 -24.81 8.41 -7.89
CA LEU A 11 -25.40 8.32 -9.23
C LEU A 11 -26.87 7.89 -9.21
N ALA A 12 -27.27 7.11 -8.20
CA ALA A 12 -28.66 6.73 -7.95
C ALA A 12 -29.47 7.81 -7.21
N GLY A 13 -28.88 8.96 -6.86
CA GLY A 13 -29.54 10.04 -6.13
C GLY A 13 -29.86 9.71 -4.67
N GLN A 14 -29.26 8.65 -4.11
CA GLN A 14 -29.50 8.19 -2.74
C GLN A 14 -28.76 9.03 -1.70
N ILE A 15 -27.69 9.71 -2.12
CA ILE A 15 -26.93 10.66 -1.30
C ILE A 15 -26.74 11.96 -2.08
N SER A 16 -26.68 13.06 -1.36
CA SER A 16 -26.41 14.38 -1.89
C SER A 16 -24.95 14.52 -2.33
N LYS A 17 -24.66 15.56 -3.12
CA LYS A 17 -23.30 15.89 -3.55
C LYS A 17 -22.35 16.16 -2.36
N PRO A 18 -22.74 16.92 -1.30
CA PRO A 18 -21.91 17.07 -0.11
C PRO A 18 -21.59 15.73 0.56
N GLU A 19 -22.60 14.89 0.82
CA GLU A 19 -22.41 13.56 1.43
C GLU A 19 -21.49 12.66 0.59
N TYR A 20 -21.62 12.74 -0.74
CA TYR A 20 -20.73 12.02 -1.65
C TYR A 20 -19.28 12.50 -1.57
N ILE A 21 -19.07 13.83 -1.53
CA ILE A 21 -17.72 14.42 -1.41
C ILE A 21 -17.09 13.99 -0.10
N ASP A 22 -17.80 14.10 1.02
CA ASP A 22 -17.29 13.72 2.33
C ASP A 22 -16.97 12.22 2.40
N GLY A 23 -17.87 11.38 1.87
CA GLY A 23 -17.67 9.93 1.82
C GLY A 23 -16.49 9.52 0.93
N MET A 24 -16.32 10.16 -0.24
CA MET A 24 -15.16 9.92 -1.10
C MET A 24 -13.87 10.46 -0.49
N TYR A 25 -13.92 11.62 0.15
CA TYR A 25 -12.77 12.21 0.84
C TYR A 25 -12.20 11.23 1.87
N GLN A 26 -13.05 10.65 2.73
CA GLN A 26 -12.63 9.64 3.71
C GLN A 26 -11.93 8.42 3.08
N LEU A 27 -12.38 7.98 1.89
CA LEU A 27 -11.76 6.87 1.17
C LEU A 27 -10.42 7.28 0.54
N HIS A 28 -10.36 8.49 -0.04
CA HIS A 28 -9.16 9.03 -0.67
C HIS A 28 -8.07 9.42 0.34
N GLN A 29 -8.43 9.71 1.59
CA GLN A 29 -7.48 9.97 2.67
C GLN A 29 -6.44 8.85 2.82
N ARG A 30 -6.82 7.60 2.54
CA ARG A 30 -5.89 6.46 2.60
C ARG A 30 -4.70 6.62 1.66
N LEU A 31 -4.86 7.28 0.51
CA LEU A 31 -3.74 7.52 -0.41
C LEU A 31 -2.67 8.41 0.23
N PHE A 32 -3.10 9.44 0.96
CA PHE A 32 -2.20 10.37 1.66
C PHE A 32 -1.60 9.73 2.91
N GLU A 33 -2.41 8.95 3.64
CA GLU A 33 -1.93 8.14 4.78
C GLU A 33 -0.79 7.21 4.36
N TYR A 34 -0.92 6.49 3.23
CA TYR A 34 0.18 5.68 2.70
C TYR A 34 1.37 6.54 2.29
N ALA A 35 1.16 7.66 1.61
CA ALA A 35 2.25 8.54 1.17
C ALA A 35 3.12 9.00 2.35
N ASP A 36 2.51 9.40 3.47
CA ASP A 36 3.22 9.78 4.69
C ASP A 36 3.88 8.56 5.37
N PHE A 37 3.19 7.42 5.39
CA PHE A 37 3.68 6.19 6.02
C PHE A 37 4.93 5.60 5.33
N LEU A 38 5.08 5.79 4.01
CA LEU A 38 6.17 5.19 3.25
C LEU A 38 7.56 5.57 3.75
N GLU A 39 7.74 6.77 4.32
CA GLU A 39 9.05 7.30 4.76
C GLU A 39 9.81 6.27 5.63
N GLY A 40 9.11 5.59 6.53
CA GLY A 40 9.68 4.62 7.48
C GLY A 40 10.03 3.25 6.89
N THR A 41 9.63 2.95 5.65
CA THR A 41 9.72 1.60 5.07
C THR A 41 10.70 1.55 3.88
N ASP A 42 11.17 0.36 3.51
CA ASP A 42 11.90 0.15 2.25
C ASP A 42 10.99 0.22 1.01
N ILE A 43 9.68 0.51 1.13
CA ILE A 43 8.87 0.86 -0.04
C ILE A 43 9.09 2.35 -0.35
N GLY A 44 9.69 2.61 -1.51
CA GLY A 44 9.91 3.97 -2.00
C GLY A 44 8.75 4.52 -2.82
N LYS A 45 7.94 3.64 -3.41
CA LYS A 45 6.86 4.03 -4.32
C LYS A 45 5.76 2.99 -4.38
N ILE A 46 4.51 3.45 -4.36
CA ILE A 46 3.32 2.67 -4.67
C ILE A 46 2.68 3.26 -5.94
N GLU A 47 2.47 2.41 -6.94
CA GLU A 47 1.80 2.75 -8.20
C GLU A 47 0.47 2.00 -8.27
N ILE A 48 -0.65 2.72 -8.36
CA ILE A 48 -1.98 2.13 -8.57
C ILE A 48 -2.28 2.25 -10.07
N THR A 49 -2.48 1.11 -10.73
CA THR A 49 -2.88 1.05 -12.15
C THR A 49 -4.16 0.25 -12.30
N ASP A 50 -4.70 0.18 -13.52
CA ASP A 50 -5.89 -0.60 -13.80
C ASP A 50 -5.66 -2.09 -13.45
N GLY A 51 -6.34 -2.55 -12.40
CA GLY A 51 -6.35 -3.95 -11.99
C GLY A 51 -5.20 -4.41 -11.11
N THR A 52 -4.20 -3.57 -10.80
CA THR A 52 -3.07 -3.98 -9.95
C THR A 52 -2.49 -2.81 -9.16
N VAL A 53 -1.74 -3.15 -8.11
CA VAL A 53 -0.81 -2.25 -7.43
C VAL A 53 0.60 -2.76 -7.71
N VAL A 54 1.54 -1.85 -7.94
CA VAL A 54 2.97 -2.16 -8.08
C VAL A 54 3.71 -1.39 -7.01
N MET A 55 4.56 -2.06 -6.25
CA MET A 55 5.39 -1.44 -5.23
C MET A 55 6.86 -1.54 -5.63
N THR A 56 7.61 -0.47 -5.38
CA THR A 56 9.05 -0.41 -5.69
C THR A 56 9.85 -0.29 -4.39
N SER A 57 10.83 -1.18 -4.20
CA SER A 57 11.80 -1.06 -3.11
C SER A 57 12.67 0.20 -3.31
N ARG A 58 12.92 0.93 -2.23
CA ARG A 58 13.76 2.12 -2.19
C ARG A 58 15.23 1.75 -2.31
N THR A 59 15.64 0.68 -1.63
CA THR A 59 17.04 0.25 -1.59
C THR A 59 17.46 -0.45 -2.89
N THR A 60 16.59 -1.30 -3.45
CA THR A 60 16.95 -2.17 -4.58
C THR A 60 16.36 -1.74 -5.93
N GLU A 61 15.42 -0.80 -5.92
CA GLU A 61 14.63 -0.38 -7.09
C GLU A 61 13.81 -1.51 -7.76
N VAL A 62 13.75 -2.69 -7.14
CA VAL A 62 12.97 -3.83 -7.62
C VAL A 62 11.48 -3.48 -7.56
N LYS A 63 10.78 -3.75 -8.67
CA LYS A 63 9.34 -3.57 -8.81
C LYS A 63 8.62 -4.89 -8.64
N ILE A 64 7.59 -4.89 -7.80
CA ILE A 64 6.84 -6.09 -7.45
C ILE A 64 5.36 -5.82 -7.75
N TYR A 65 4.77 -6.68 -8.57
CA TYR A 65 3.32 -6.69 -8.79
C TYR A 65 2.64 -7.31 -7.57
N CYS A 66 1.76 -6.54 -6.93
CA CYS A 66 1.10 -6.97 -5.71
C CYS A 66 -0.19 -7.74 -6.03
N ASP A 67 -0.18 -9.04 -5.77
CA ASP A 67 -1.39 -9.85 -5.74
C ASP A 67 -2.20 -9.53 -4.47
N GLN A 68 -3.43 -9.05 -4.64
CA GLN A 68 -4.32 -8.70 -3.53
C GLN A 68 -4.72 -9.89 -2.63
N TYR A 69 -4.51 -11.13 -3.08
CA TYR A 69 -4.85 -12.34 -2.34
C TYR A 69 -3.67 -12.93 -1.57
N ASP A 70 -2.44 -12.52 -1.87
CA ASP A 70 -1.23 -12.98 -1.19
C ASP A 70 -0.81 -11.97 -0.11
N LYS A 71 -1.07 -12.34 1.15
CA LYS A 71 -0.77 -11.52 2.32
C LYS A 71 0.70 -11.58 2.74
N ARG A 72 1.49 -12.51 2.16
CA ARG A 72 2.89 -12.78 2.50
C ARG A 72 3.85 -12.24 1.43
N LEU A 73 3.35 -11.45 0.49
CA LEU A 73 4.19 -10.76 -0.48
C LEU A 73 5.21 -9.87 0.24
N ALA A 74 6.47 -9.98 -0.20
CA ALA A 74 7.57 -9.15 0.29
C ALA A 74 7.22 -7.67 0.49
N PRO A 75 6.59 -6.95 -0.48
CA PRO A 75 6.24 -5.55 -0.27
C PRO A 75 5.21 -5.31 0.84
N LEU A 76 4.30 -6.25 1.10
CA LEU A 76 3.37 -6.15 2.24
C LEU A 76 4.07 -6.43 3.57
N GLU A 77 5.04 -7.35 3.60
CA GLU A 77 5.87 -7.55 4.79
C GLU A 77 6.76 -6.34 5.07
N ILE A 78 7.34 -5.70 4.04
CA ILE A 78 8.07 -4.43 4.18
C ILE A 78 7.16 -3.34 4.75
N LEU A 79 5.91 -3.21 4.28
CA LEU A 79 4.98 -2.23 4.84
C LEU A 79 4.61 -2.53 6.31
N ASN A 80 4.69 -3.78 6.76
CA ASN A 80 4.36 -4.15 8.14
C ASN A 80 5.56 -4.07 9.10
N PHE A 81 6.78 -4.30 8.61
CA PHE A 81 7.99 -4.49 9.42
C PHE A 81 9.15 -3.59 8.99
N ASP A 82 8.86 -2.55 8.21
CA ASP A 82 9.77 -1.57 7.64
C ASP A 82 10.78 -2.10 6.61
N PHE A 83 11.21 -3.37 6.72
CA PHE A 83 12.18 -4.02 5.84
C PHE A 83 11.84 -5.49 5.61
N TYR A 84 12.24 -6.02 4.46
CA TYR A 84 12.16 -7.45 4.16
C TYR A 84 13.41 -8.11 4.75
N GLU A 85 13.24 -8.89 5.82
CA GLU A 85 14.28 -9.68 6.49
C GLU A 85 15.65 -9.00 6.63
N LYS A 86 15.80 -8.11 7.62
CA LYS A 86 17.12 -7.66 8.11
C LYS A 86 17.81 -8.67 9.04
N THR A 87 17.49 -9.95 8.93
CA THR A 87 18.04 -11.06 9.75
C THR A 87 17.75 -12.33 8.96
N ASP A 88 18.62 -12.74 8.04
CA ASP A 88 19.61 -13.78 8.37
C ASP A 88 21.06 -13.45 7.96
N SER A 89 21.28 -12.43 7.14
CA SER A 89 22.64 -12.06 6.68
C SER A 89 23.56 -11.53 7.79
N ASP A 90 23.00 -11.02 8.89
CA ASP A 90 23.77 -10.61 10.08
C ASP A 90 24.07 -11.78 11.05
N ILE A 91 23.38 -12.92 10.92
CA ILE A 91 23.66 -14.13 11.73
C ILE A 91 24.72 -15.01 11.05
N ALA A 92 24.95 -14.86 9.75
CA ALA A 92 25.96 -15.63 9.02
C ALA A 92 27.42 -15.18 9.25
N ILE A 93 27.69 -14.04 9.91
CA ILE A 93 29.06 -13.51 10.12
C ILE A 93 29.53 -13.59 11.59
N LEU A 94 28.80 -14.30 12.47
CA LEU A 94 29.20 -14.47 13.88
C LEU A 94 29.64 -15.90 14.26
N PHE A 95 29.87 -16.79 13.29
CA PHE A 95 30.40 -18.13 13.55
C PHE A 95 31.74 -18.49 12.87
N GLU A 96 32.38 -17.55 12.16
CA GLU A 96 33.78 -17.71 11.79
C GLU A 96 34.52 -16.39 11.97
N LEU A 97 35.19 -16.24 13.12
CA LEU A 97 36.54 -15.66 13.31
C LEU A 97 36.95 -15.82 14.78
#